data_AF-A0A0Q9EPR0-F1
#
_entry.id   AF-A0A0Q9EPR0-F1
#
_cell.length_a   1.000
_cell.length_b   1.000
_cell.length_c   1.000
_cell.angle_alpha   90.00
_cell.angle_beta   90.00
_cell.angle_gamma   90.00
#
_symmetry.space_group_name_H-M   'P 1'
#
loop_
_entity.id
_entity.type
_entity.pdbx_description
1 polymer ?
#
loop_
_entity_poly.entity_id
_entity_poly.type
_entity_poly.pdbx_seq_one_letter_code
_entity_poly.pdbx_strand_id
1 'polypeptide(L)'
;MSTPSNRDFLLQRAYESGIREPRELAAFMGQMQIESRSFASMHENLGYSAERLHEVFPDRNGMNTLAEARDVVRGGREQIAETIYGGRWGRDNLGNTEPGDGWRFHGRGYVQLTGRDNYERAGRELGLDLAANPDLAADRGNAANIAVHYWQSRVVPHGNQLNVREATHDINGGYNHLPERRAAVAEWERMLTPEVMQGLARGEVVLPAPGRGGRDPMADGVLKLNERGQAVEDMQETLKRLGYRDAQGNELNPDGHFGRRSQEALKAFQRDHGLEDDGIAGRDTLNALRNAQPNQPQTERGRDQPAQPTPAEPARSSSLQDPANRDNPVYRQAVAGLERLGPNGGFDNREQLERAAATLTYEARVSGLTQIDHVVRSTNGTGLFAVQGGLNDPAHHRAFADRGQAVGQSVEQTSQRLQQDVPQTQQTPFMAQPQPERQQQTSQRV
;
A
#
# COMPACT_ATOMS: atom_id res chain seq x y z
N MET A 1 22.41 -11.52 -22.08
CA MET A 1 21.55 -10.47 -21.50
C MET A 1 20.46 -11.17 -20.70
N SER A 2 20.17 -10.73 -19.48
CA SER A 2 19.08 -11.32 -18.68
C SER A 2 17.75 -11.07 -19.37
N THR A 3 16.83 -12.04 -19.31
CA THR A 3 15.47 -11.88 -19.82
C THR A 3 14.77 -10.76 -19.03
N PRO A 4 14.20 -9.72 -19.68
CA PRO A 4 13.49 -8.66 -18.97
C PRO A 4 12.36 -9.22 -18.10
N SER A 5 12.15 -8.61 -16.94
CA SER A 5 11.02 -8.95 -16.08
C SER A 5 9.68 -8.67 -16.79
N ASN A 6 8.59 -9.31 -16.36
CA ASN A 6 7.26 -9.05 -16.93
C ASN A 6 6.86 -7.58 -16.80
N ARG A 7 7.25 -6.93 -15.70
CA ARG A 7 7.05 -5.51 -15.46
C ARG A 7 7.76 -4.66 -16.52
N ASP A 8 9.06 -4.88 -16.68
CA ASP A 8 9.91 -4.08 -17.58
C ASP A 8 9.53 -4.32 -19.04
N PHE A 9 9.20 -5.57 -19.38
CA PHE A 9 8.70 -5.93 -20.70
C PHE A 9 7.38 -5.21 -21.02
N LEU A 10 6.41 -5.22 -20.10
CA LEU A 10 5.13 -4.54 -20.32
C LEU A 10 5.32 -3.02 -20.47
N LEU A 11 6.15 -2.41 -19.61
CA LEU A 11 6.43 -0.98 -19.67
C LEU A 11 6.96 -0.57 -21.05
N GLN A 12 7.98 -1.30 -21.55
CA GLN A 12 8.56 -1.05 -22.86
C GLN A 12 7.52 -1.24 -23.97
N ARG A 13 6.74 -2.32 -23.92
CA ARG A 13 5.71 -2.61 -24.93
C ARG A 13 4.61 -1.56 -24.96
N ALA A 14 4.17 -1.07 -23.80
CA ALA A 14 3.16 -0.02 -23.71
C ALA A 14 3.66 1.29 -24.34
N TYR A 15 4.91 1.66 -24.04
CA TYR A 15 5.55 2.83 -24.64
C TYR A 15 5.68 2.71 -26.17
N GLU A 16 6.17 1.57 -26.66
CA GLU A 16 6.30 1.28 -28.10
C GLU A 16 4.96 1.31 -28.83
N SER A 17 3.89 0.91 -28.15
CA SER A 17 2.53 0.88 -28.69
C SER A 17 1.78 2.21 -28.62
N GLY A 18 2.45 3.29 -28.19
CA GLY A 18 1.93 4.66 -28.27
C GLY A 18 1.54 5.29 -26.93
N ILE A 19 1.61 4.57 -25.81
CA ILE A 19 1.33 5.12 -24.47
C ILE A 19 2.56 5.91 -23.99
N ARG A 20 2.75 7.12 -24.56
CA ARG A 20 4.01 7.89 -24.44
C ARG A 20 3.98 8.99 -23.39
N GLU A 21 2.79 9.41 -22.95
CA GLU A 21 2.68 10.44 -21.91
C GLU A 21 2.98 9.80 -20.54
N PRO A 22 3.91 10.36 -19.74
CA PRO A 22 4.38 9.69 -18.51
C PRO A 22 3.26 9.38 -17.50
N ARG A 23 2.27 10.26 -17.36
CA ARG A 23 1.17 10.08 -16.40
C ARG A 23 0.16 9.05 -16.89
N GLU A 24 -0.13 9.01 -18.19
CA GLU A 24 -0.90 7.93 -18.81
C GLU A 24 -0.19 6.59 -18.68
N LEU A 25 1.11 6.54 -18.97
CA LEU A 25 1.90 5.32 -18.84
C LEU A 25 1.94 4.84 -17.38
N ALA A 26 2.04 5.76 -16.42
CA ALA A 26 1.91 5.45 -15.00
C ALA A 26 0.51 4.93 -14.63
N ALA A 27 -0.55 5.55 -15.17
CA ALA A 27 -1.92 5.11 -14.96
C ALA A 27 -2.14 3.68 -15.49
N PHE A 28 -1.69 3.42 -16.71
CA PHE A 28 -1.71 2.10 -17.32
C PHE A 28 -0.96 1.07 -16.47
N MET A 29 0.32 1.32 -16.18
CA MET A 29 1.15 0.38 -15.43
C MET A 29 0.62 0.14 -14.00
N GLY A 30 0.12 1.18 -13.33
CA GLY A 30 -0.48 1.07 -12.01
C GLY A 30 -1.74 0.20 -11.99
N GLN A 31 -2.59 0.29 -13.01
CA GLN A 31 -3.75 -0.60 -13.15
C GLN A 31 -3.29 -2.05 -13.37
N MET A 32 -2.36 -2.27 -14.31
CA MET A 32 -1.86 -3.62 -14.62
C MET A 32 -1.12 -4.25 -13.43
N GLN A 33 -0.47 -3.45 -12.58
CA GLN A 33 0.15 -3.92 -11.34
C GLN A 33 -0.87 -4.52 -10.37
N ILE A 34 -2.08 -3.97 -10.30
CA ILE A 34 -3.14 -4.50 -9.43
C ILE A 34 -3.78 -5.74 -10.07
N GLU A 35 -4.10 -5.70 -11.36
CA GLU A 35 -4.72 -6.84 -12.06
C GLU A 35 -3.85 -8.10 -12.09
N SER A 36 -2.54 -7.93 -12.28
CA SER A 36 -1.60 -9.04 -12.50
C SER A 36 -0.89 -9.53 -11.23
N ARG A 37 -1.36 -9.12 -10.04
CA ARG A 37 -0.66 -9.37 -8.76
C ARG A 37 0.81 -8.93 -8.83
N SER A 38 1.02 -7.70 -9.27
CA SER A 38 2.33 -7.10 -9.45
C SER A 38 3.22 -7.81 -10.47
N PHE A 39 2.64 -8.15 -11.61
CA PHE A 39 3.33 -8.75 -12.77
C PHE A 39 3.90 -10.15 -12.53
N ALA A 40 3.53 -10.77 -11.40
CA ALA A 40 4.12 -12.02 -10.92
C ALA A 40 3.58 -13.27 -11.65
N SER A 41 2.37 -13.23 -12.21
CA SER A 41 1.78 -14.37 -12.92
C SER A 41 1.00 -13.95 -14.16
N MET A 42 1.09 -14.78 -15.21
CA MET A 42 0.27 -14.68 -16.43
C MET A 42 -0.92 -15.65 -16.42
N HIS A 43 -1.06 -16.45 -15.37
CA HIS A 43 -2.18 -17.35 -15.14
C HIS A 43 -2.78 -17.09 -13.78
N GLU A 44 -4.11 -17.14 -13.67
CA GLU A 44 -4.71 -17.25 -12.36
C GLU A 44 -4.38 -18.61 -11.73
N ASN A 45 -4.18 -18.61 -10.41
CA ASN A 45 -4.01 -19.85 -9.65
C ASN A 45 -5.37 -20.29 -9.12
N LEU A 46 -5.97 -21.28 -9.78
CA LEU A 46 -7.26 -21.89 -9.41
C LEU A 46 -7.14 -22.94 -8.30
N GLY A 47 -6.07 -22.88 -7.48
CA GLY A 47 -5.86 -23.77 -6.34
C GLY A 47 -6.51 -23.23 -5.06
N TYR A 48 -7.83 -23.31 -4.96
CA TYR A 48 -8.58 -22.89 -3.77
C TYR A 48 -8.73 -24.04 -2.75
N SER A 49 -8.71 -23.71 -1.45
CA SER A 49 -9.31 -24.58 -0.42
C SER A 49 -10.83 -24.48 -0.51
N ALA A 50 -11.55 -25.48 -0.02
CA ALA A 50 -13.02 -25.49 -0.07
C ALA A 50 -13.62 -24.32 0.72
N GLU A 51 -13.05 -24.03 1.89
CA GLU A 51 -13.44 -22.92 2.74
C GLU A 51 -13.26 -21.58 2.01
N ARG A 52 -12.11 -21.38 1.35
CA ARG A 52 -11.84 -20.14 0.62
C ARG A 52 -12.67 -20.00 -0.64
N LEU A 53 -12.89 -21.11 -1.37
CA LEU A 53 -13.73 -21.13 -2.56
C LEU A 53 -15.16 -20.69 -2.22
N HIS A 54 -15.72 -21.26 -1.15
CA HIS A 54 -17.06 -20.95 -0.68
C HIS A 54 -17.18 -19.52 -0.15
N GLU A 55 -16.17 -19.02 0.56
CA GLU A 55 -16.13 -17.65 1.09
C GLU A 55 -16.12 -16.59 -0.02
N VAL A 56 -15.33 -16.80 -1.07
CA VAL A 56 -15.12 -15.80 -2.14
C VAL A 56 -16.21 -15.86 -3.21
N PHE A 57 -16.77 -17.03 -3.45
CA PHE A 57 -17.78 -17.25 -4.49
C PHE A 57 -19.04 -17.90 -3.92
N PRO A 58 -19.74 -17.23 -2.97
CA PRO A 58 -20.98 -17.76 -2.44
C PRO A 58 -22.04 -17.88 -3.55
N ASP A 59 -22.84 -18.95 -3.48
CA ASP A 59 -23.94 -19.28 -4.38
C ASP A 59 -23.57 -19.41 -5.87
N ARG A 60 -22.27 -19.54 -6.17
CA ARG A 60 -21.78 -19.55 -7.54
C ARG A 60 -22.15 -20.86 -8.23
N ASN A 61 -22.95 -20.77 -9.29
CA ASN A 61 -23.37 -21.89 -10.12
C ASN A 61 -23.92 -23.08 -9.31
N GLY A 62 -24.61 -22.81 -8.20
CA GLY A 62 -25.22 -23.82 -7.34
C GLY A 62 -24.32 -24.39 -6.26
N MET A 63 -23.09 -23.88 -6.10
CA MET A 63 -22.24 -24.19 -4.94
C MET A 63 -22.67 -23.31 -3.75
N ASN A 64 -23.64 -23.79 -2.97
CA ASN A 64 -24.27 -23.03 -1.89
C ASN A 64 -23.79 -23.45 -0.49
N THR A 65 -23.11 -24.59 -0.39
CA THR A 65 -22.66 -25.16 0.88
C THR A 65 -21.17 -25.49 0.88
N LEU A 66 -20.56 -25.53 2.07
CA LEU A 66 -19.17 -25.96 2.23
C LEU A 66 -18.96 -27.43 1.81
N ALA A 67 -19.97 -28.28 1.94
CA ALA A 67 -19.89 -29.67 1.48
C ALA A 67 -19.76 -29.74 -0.05
N GLU A 68 -20.59 -28.98 -0.79
CA GLU A 68 -20.48 -28.86 -2.25
C GLU A 68 -19.15 -28.26 -2.67
N ALA A 69 -18.66 -27.23 -1.97
CA ALA A 69 -17.35 -26.64 -2.24
C ALA A 69 -16.20 -27.65 -2.06
N ARG A 70 -16.30 -28.57 -1.09
CA ARG A 70 -15.32 -29.66 -0.91
C ARG A 70 -15.35 -30.64 -2.06
N ASP A 71 -16.53 -30.95 -2.59
CA ASP A 71 -16.67 -31.82 -3.76
C ASP A 71 -16.09 -31.15 -5.02
N VAL A 72 -16.32 -29.84 -5.21
CA VAL A 72 -15.71 -29.05 -6.29
C VAL A 72 -14.18 -29.09 -6.21
N VAL A 73 -13.61 -28.82 -5.03
CA VAL A 73 -12.14 -28.84 -4.84
C VAL A 73 -11.56 -30.24 -5.07
N ARG A 74 -12.29 -31.31 -4.70
CA ARG A 74 -11.89 -32.70 -4.98
C ARG A 74 -11.83 -32.99 -6.48
N GLY A 75 -12.65 -32.30 -7.28
CA GLY A 75 -12.63 -32.34 -8.75
C GLY A 75 -11.42 -31.65 -9.39
N GLY A 76 -10.61 -30.94 -8.61
CA GLY A 76 -9.41 -30.26 -9.10
C GLY A 76 -9.69 -28.91 -9.78
N ARG A 77 -8.64 -28.34 -10.39
CA ARG A 77 -8.64 -26.95 -10.88
C ARG A 77 -9.63 -26.69 -12.02
N GLU A 78 -9.82 -27.67 -12.91
CA GLU A 78 -10.78 -27.54 -14.00
C GLU A 78 -12.20 -27.44 -13.45
N GLN A 79 -12.55 -28.29 -12.49
CA GLN A 79 -13.87 -28.25 -11.86
C GLN A 79 -14.07 -26.97 -11.05
N ILE A 80 -13.03 -26.46 -10.37
CA ILE A 80 -13.06 -25.14 -9.73
C ILE A 80 -13.35 -24.04 -10.76
N ALA A 81 -12.68 -24.03 -11.91
CA ALA A 81 -12.88 -23.04 -12.96
C ALA A 81 -14.28 -23.14 -13.59
N GLU A 82 -14.77 -24.34 -13.85
CA GLU A 82 -16.14 -24.57 -14.32
C GLU A 82 -17.17 -24.07 -13.31
N THR A 83 -16.94 -24.30 -12.01
CA THR A 83 -17.81 -23.78 -10.96
C THR A 83 -17.75 -22.26 -10.92
N ILE A 84 -16.59 -21.62 -11.02
CA ILE A 84 -16.49 -20.15 -10.91
C ILE A 84 -17.00 -19.45 -12.18
N TYR A 85 -16.56 -19.89 -13.35
CA TYR A 85 -16.72 -19.16 -14.62
C TYR A 85 -17.62 -19.86 -15.63
N GLY A 86 -18.01 -21.11 -15.41
CA GLY A 86 -18.94 -21.84 -16.29
C GLY A 86 -20.41 -21.62 -15.88
N GLY A 87 -21.25 -22.61 -16.18
CA GLY A 87 -22.64 -22.66 -15.71
C GLY A 87 -23.52 -21.50 -16.19
N ARG A 88 -24.56 -21.18 -15.41
CA ARG A 88 -25.49 -20.08 -15.72
C ARG A 88 -24.78 -18.73 -15.61
N TRP A 89 -24.01 -18.54 -14.54
CA TRP A 89 -23.34 -17.26 -14.32
C TRP A 89 -22.34 -16.95 -15.43
N GLY A 90 -21.54 -17.92 -15.85
CA GLY A 90 -20.61 -17.81 -16.97
C GLY A 90 -21.29 -17.48 -18.29
N ARG A 91 -22.41 -18.14 -18.59
CA ARG A 91 -23.22 -17.85 -19.78
C ARG A 91 -23.69 -16.39 -19.80
N ASP A 92 -24.23 -15.92 -18.68
CA ASP A 92 -24.87 -14.61 -18.59
C ASP A 92 -23.87 -13.45 -18.53
N ASN A 93 -22.63 -13.69 -18.06
CA ASN A 93 -21.64 -12.63 -17.77
C ASN A 93 -20.37 -12.71 -18.61
N LEU A 94 -20.02 -13.89 -19.14
CA LEU A 94 -18.72 -14.14 -19.79
C LEU A 94 -18.86 -14.73 -21.20
N GLY A 95 -20.09 -15.02 -21.63
CA GLY A 95 -20.35 -15.73 -22.89
C GLY A 95 -19.95 -17.20 -22.86
N ASN A 96 -19.68 -17.78 -21.69
CA ASN A 96 -19.27 -19.18 -21.55
C ASN A 96 -20.49 -20.09 -21.75
N THR A 97 -20.81 -20.42 -23.00
CA THR A 97 -22.01 -21.17 -23.38
C THR A 97 -21.80 -22.67 -23.43
N GLU A 98 -20.56 -23.13 -23.61
CA GLU A 98 -20.20 -24.53 -23.80
C GLU A 98 -19.62 -25.17 -22.52
N PRO A 99 -19.80 -26.49 -22.32
CA PRO A 99 -19.10 -27.21 -21.26
C PRO A 99 -17.57 -27.09 -21.40
N GLY A 100 -16.87 -26.81 -20.30
CA GLY A 100 -15.41 -26.65 -20.32
C GLY A 100 -14.95 -25.21 -20.58
N ASP A 101 -15.87 -24.28 -20.85
CA ASP A 101 -15.53 -22.88 -21.10
C ASP A 101 -14.98 -22.16 -19.87
N GLY A 102 -15.41 -22.55 -18.66
CA GLY A 102 -14.91 -21.95 -17.44
C GLY A 102 -13.41 -22.17 -17.26
N TRP A 103 -12.94 -23.39 -17.54
CA TRP A 103 -11.53 -23.74 -17.58
C TRP A 103 -10.84 -23.22 -18.83
N ARG A 104 -11.45 -23.35 -20.01
CA ARG A 104 -10.82 -22.95 -21.27
C ARG A 104 -10.51 -21.45 -21.29
N PHE A 105 -11.44 -20.62 -20.83
CA PHE A 105 -11.35 -19.15 -20.85
C PHE A 105 -11.15 -18.53 -19.47
N HIS A 106 -10.45 -19.24 -18.59
CA HIS A 106 -10.00 -18.72 -17.30
C HIS A 106 -9.03 -17.52 -17.47
N GLY A 107 -8.85 -16.74 -16.42
CA GLY A 107 -8.05 -15.50 -16.37
C GLY A 107 -6.59 -15.68 -16.77
N ARG A 108 -6.15 -14.96 -17.82
CA ARG A 108 -4.76 -14.95 -18.28
C ARG A 108 -4.21 -13.55 -18.55
N GLY A 109 -2.89 -13.43 -18.53
CA GLY A 109 -2.14 -12.23 -18.87
C GLY A 109 -2.28 -11.10 -17.84
N TYR A 110 -1.73 -9.94 -18.20
CA TYR A 110 -1.64 -8.77 -17.31
C TYR A 110 -2.99 -8.19 -16.90
N VAL A 111 -4.02 -8.34 -17.74
CA VAL A 111 -5.39 -7.84 -17.50
C VAL A 111 -6.33 -8.91 -16.94
N GLN A 112 -5.85 -10.13 -16.70
CA GLN A 112 -6.71 -11.27 -16.31
C GLN A 112 -7.89 -11.45 -17.29
N LEU A 113 -7.60 -11.54 -18.59
CA LEU A 113 -8.60 -11.75 -19.63
C LEU A 113 -9.37 -13.05 -19.33
N THR A 114 -10.68 -12.93 -19.10
CA THR A 114 -11.53 -14.02 -18.61
C THR A 114 -12.84 -14.06 -19.40
N GLY A 115 -13.30 -15.26 -19.79
CA GLY A 115 -14.57 -15.47 -20.49
C GLY A 115 -14.47 -15.47 -22.01
N ARG A 116 -15.20 -16.38 -22.66
CA ARG A 116 -15.24 -16.60 -24.11
C ARG A 116 -15.41 -15.29 -24.88
N ASP A 117 -16.41 -14.48 -24.54
CA ASP A 117 -16.70 -13.23 -25.27
C ASP A 117 -15.49 -12.29 -25.29
N ASN A 118 -14.75 -12.25 -24.18
CA ASN A 118 -13.57 -11.41 -24.05
C ASN A 118 -12.39 -11.96 -24.86
N TYR A 119 -12.19 -13.29 -24.85
CA TYR A 119 -11.16 -13.96 -25.67
C TYR A 119 -11.44 -13.80 -27.17
N GLU A 120 -12.68 -14.03 -27.61
CA GLU A 120 -13.07 -13.92 -29.01
C GLU A 120 -12.98 -12.48 -29.52
N ARG A 121 -13.40 -11.49 -28.71
CA ARG A 121 -13.27 -10.08 -29.06
C ARG A 121 -11.80 -9.65 -29.16
N ALA A 122 -11.01 -9.90 -28.12
CA ALA A 122 -9.59 -9.55 -28.11
C ALA A 122 -8.83 -10.26 -29.24
N GLY A 123 -9.14 -11.54 -29.48
CA GLY A 123 -8.54 -12.31 -30.56
C GLY A 123 -8.83 -11.73 -31.93
N ARG A 124 -10.09 -11.40 -32.22
CA ARG A 124 -10.48 -10.75 -33.48
C ARG A 124 -9.80 -9.39 -33.68
N GLU A 125 -9.73 -8.57 -32.63
CA GLU A 125 -9.19 -7.21 -32.70
C GLU A 125 -7.66 -7.19 -32.83
N LEU A 126 -6.98 -8.22 -32.31
CA LEU A 126 -5.52 -8.37 -32.38
C LEU A 126 -5.03 -9.33 -33.46
N GLY A 127 -5.93 -9.98 -34.19
CA GLY A 127 -5.58 -11.02 -35.16
C GLY A 127 -4.97 -12.28 -34.53
N LEU A 128 -5.35 -12.61 -33.30
CA LEU A 128 -4.92 -13.78 -32.55
C LEU A 128 -6.07 -14.80 -32.44
N ASP A 129 -5.82 -16.08 -32.73
CA ASP A 129 -6.83 -17.12 -32.55
C ASP A 129 -6.89 -17.59 -31.08
N LEU A 130 -7.31 -16.68 -30.20
CA LEU A 130 -7.46 -16.91 -28.77
C LEU A 130 -8.63 -17.83 -28.43
N ALA A 131 -9.62 -17.94 -29.33
CA ALA A 131 -10.77 -18.82 -29.14
C ALA A 131 -10.34 -20.28 -29.26
N ALA A 132 -9.53 -20.62 -30.27
CA ALA A 132 -8.98 -21.97 -30.43
C ALA A 132 -7.77 -22.23 -29.51
N ASN A 133 -6.96 -21.21 -29.23
CA ASN A 133 -5.69 -21.32 -28.50
C ASN A 133 -5.63 -20.30 -27.34
N PRO A 134 -6.40 -20.49 -26.26
CA PRO A 134 -6.51 -19.50 -25.18
C PRO A 134 -5.20 -19.27 -24.41
N ASP A 135 -4.29 -20.24 -24.38
CA ASP A 135 -2.99 -20.08 -23.72
C ASP A 135 -2.09 -19.04 -24.40
N LEU A 136 -2.38 -18.66 -25.65
CA LEU A 136 -1.74 -17.51 -26.29
C LEU A 136 -1.95 -16.22 -25.49
N ALA A 137 -3.02 -16.09 -24.71
CA ALA A 137 -3.25 -14.92 -23.86
C ALA A 137 -2.30 -14.85 -22.64
N ALA A 138 -1.62 -15.94 -22.31
CA ALA A 138 -0.58 -15.98 -21.27
C ALA A 138 0.84 -15.86 -21.83
N ASP A 139 1.03 -16.00 -23.15
CA ASP A 139 2.31 -15.67 -23.79
C ASP A 139 2.62 -14.20 -23.50
N ARG A 140 3.85 -13.92 -23.04
CA ARG A 140 4.22 -12.60 -22.55
C ARG A 140 4.04 -11.49 -23.59
N GLY A 141 4.33 -11.77 -24.86
CA GLY A 141 4.18 -10.80 -25.95
C GLY A 141 2.72 -10.51 -26.24
N ASN A 142 1.93 -11.56 -26.42
CA ASN A 142 0.49 -11.45 -26.66
C ASN A 142 -0.24 -10.83 -25.46
N ALA A 143 0.10 -11.21 -24.23
CA ALA A 143 -0.46 -10.65 -23.00
C ALA A 143 -0.22 -9.14 -22.91
N ALA A 144 0.96 -8.66 -23.30
CA ALA A 144 1.25 -7.23 -23.35
C ALA A 144 0.41 -6.50 -24.42
N ASN A 145 0.28 -7.08 -25.61
CA ASN A 145 -0.56 -6.54 -26.68
C ASN A 145 -2.04 -6.49 -26.26
N ILE A 146 -2.53 -7.55 -25.62
CA ILE A 146 -3.88 -7.62 -25.04
C ILE A 146 -4.06 -6.52 -23.99
N ALA A 147 -3.09 -6.31 -23.10
CA ALA A 147 -3.19 -5.28 -22.06
C ALA A 147 -3.27 -3.87 -22.64
N VAL A 148 -2.38 -3.54 -23.59
CA VAL A 148 -2.40 -2.24 -24.28
C VAL A 148 -3.72 -2.04 -25.01
N HIS A 149 -4.17 -3.05 -25.76
CA HIS A 149 -5.44 -3.00 -26.48
C HIS A 149 -6.64 -2.83 -25.53
N TYR A 150 -6.62 -3.51 -24.38
CA TYR A 150 -7.66 -3.37 -23.36
C TYR A 150 -7.73 -1.94 -22.83
N TRP A 151 -6.59 -1.30 -22.58
CA TRP A 151 -6.52 0.12 -22.21
C TRP A 151 -7.06 1.04 -23.31
N GLN A 152 -6.60 0.84 -24.55
CA GLN A 152 -6.97 1.66 -25.71
C GLN A 152 -8.45 1.52 -26.10
N SER A 153 -9.06 0.37 -25.86
CA SER A 153 -10.47 0.12 -26.20
C SER A 153 -11.45 0.53 -25.11
N ARG A 154 -11.01 0.60 -23.84
CA ARG A 154 -11.91 0.85 -22.70
C ARG A 154 -11.69 2.16 -21.96
N VAL A 155 -10.46 2.65 -21.88
CA VAL A 155 -10.14 3.85 -21.08
C VAL A 155 -9.98 5.08 -21.98
N VAL A 156 -9.23 4.92 -23.07
CA VAL A 156 -8.92 6.01 -24.01
C VAL A 156 -10.17 6.64 -24.64
N PRO A 157 -11.18 5.89 -25.11
CA PRO A 157 -12.35 6.47 -25.77
C PRO A 157 -13.19 7.37 -24.86
N HIS A 158 -13.11 7.16 -23.54
CA HIS A 158 -13.82 7.96 -22.55
C HIS A 158 -13.02 9.17 -22.05
N GLY A 159 -11.74 9.32 -22.42
CA GLY A 159 -10.89 10.41 -21.93
C GLY A 159 -10.42 10.24 -20.48
N ASN A 160 -10.45 9.01 -19.96
CA ASN A 160 -10.20 8.72 -18.53
C ASN A 160 -8.74 8.37 -18.21
N GLN A 161 -7.82 8.48 -19.17
CA GLN A 161 -6.42 8.05 -19.05
C GLN A 161 -5.69 8.62 -17.83
N LEU A 162 -6.01 9.86 -17.45
CA LEU A 162 -5.38 10.56 -16.33
C LEU A 162 -6.24 10.57 -15.06
N ASN A 163 -7.42 9.95 -15.09
CA ASN A 163 -8.33 9.86 -13.97
C ASN A 163 -8.38 8.42 -13.44
N VAL A 164 -7.54 8.14 -12.45
CA VAL A 164 -7.42 6.79 -11.86
C VAL A 164 -8.76 6.21 -11.42
N ARG A 165 -9.69 7.05 -10.91
CA ARG A 165 -11.01 6.58 -10.48
C ARG A 165 -11.84 6.08 -11.65
N GLU A 166 -11.95 6.88 -12.70
CA GLU A 166 -12.77 6.53 -13.86
C GLU A 166 -12.10 5.43 -14.70
N ALA A 167 -10.77 5.46 -14.87
CA ALA A 167 -10.04 4.35 -15.48
C ALA A 167 -10.24 3.02 -14.74
N THR A 168 -10.33 3.05 -13.40
CA THR A 168 -10.64 1.85 -12.59
C THR A 168 -12.03 1.31 -12.93
N HIS A 169 -13.01 2.21 -13.06
CA HIS A 169 -14.38 1.86 -13.44
C HIS A 169 -14.44 1.27 -14.85
N ASP A 170 -13.74 1.87 -15.82
CA ASP A 170 -13.70 1.39 -17.20
C ASP A 170 -13.08 -0.02 -17.33
N ILE A 171 -12.11 -0.34 -16.47
CA ILE A 171 -11.44 -1.64 -16.44
C ILE A 171 -12.29 -2.70 -15.72
N ASN A 172 -12.87 -2.36 -14.56
CA ASN A 172 -13.49 -3.33 -13.64
C ASN A 172 -15.03 -3.32 -13.62
N GLY A 173 -15.67 -2.35 -14.27
CA GLY A 173 -17.11 -2.08 -14.11
C GLY A 173 -17.47 -1.55 -12.70
N GLY A 174 -16.49 -1.09 -11.92
CA GLY A 174 -16.64 -0.66 -10.53
C GLY A 174 -15.33 -0.11 -9.96
N TYR A 175 -15.30 0.22 -8.66
CA TYR A 175 -14.18 0.91 -8.02
C TYR A 175 -13.34 0.02 -7.08
N ASN A 176 -13.31 -1.28 -7.35
CA ASN A 176 -12.59 -2.27 -6.53
C ASN A 176 -11.10 -1.92 -6.45
N HIS A 177 -10.52 -1.97 -5.25
CA HIS A 177 -9.11 -1.66 -4.97
C HIS A 177 -8.66 -0.25 -5.40
N LEU A 178 -9.57 0.73 -5.44
CA LEU A 178 -9.23 2.08 -5.86
C LEU A 178 -8.09 2.74 -5.05
N PRO A 179 -8.00 2.60 -3.71
CA PRO A 179 -6.86 3.11 -2.95
C PRO A 179 -5.52 2.50 -3.40
N GLU A 180 -5.48 1.19 -3.59
CA GLU A 180 -4.28 0.45 -4.02
C GLU A 180 -3.88 0.83 -5.45
N ARG A 181 -4.86 1.00 -6.35
CA ARG A 181 -4.62 1.50 -7.72
C ARG A 181 -4.03 2.91 -7.71
N ARG A 182 -4.56 3.82 -6.89
CA ARG A 182 -3.99 5.18 -6.73
C ARG A 182 -2.55 5.14 -6.22
N ALA A 183 -2.27 4.30 -5.23
CA ALA A 183 -0.93 4.14 -4.69
C ALA A 183 0.04 3.60 -5.75
N ALA A 184 -0.36 2.59 -6.52
CA ALA A 184 0.42 2.03 -7.62
C ALA A 184 0.69 3.07 -8.71
N VAL A 185 -0.33 3.82 -9.16
CA VAL A 185 -0.13 4.89 -10.14
C VAL A 185 0.85 5.95 -9.64
N ALA A 186 0.72 6.40 -8.40
CA ALA A 186 1.65 7.37 -7.81
C ALA A 186 3.08 6.82 -7.66
N GLU A 187 3.24 5.51 -7.52
CA GLU A 187 4.55 4.83 -7.54
C GLU A 187 5.16 4.89 -8.94
N TRP A 188 4.38 4.56 -9.97
CA TRP A 188 4.81 4.66 -11.36
C TRP A 188 5.11 6.09 -11.79
N GLU A 189 4.32 7.08 -11.38
CA GLU A 189 4.61 8.50 -11.66
C GLU A 189 5.98 8.92 -11.08
N ARG A 190 6.37 8.39 -9.92
CA ARG A 190 7.70 8.62 -9.32
C ARG A 190 8.83 7.90 -10.07
N MET A 191 8.56 6.72 -10.61
CA MET A 191 9.57 5.92 -11.33
C MET A 191 9.78 6.41 -12.77
N LEU A 192 8.76 6.96 -13.43
CA LEU A 192 8.82 7.41 -14.82
C LEU A 192 9.42 8.83 -14.93
N THR A 193 10.67 8.98 -14.48
CA THR A 193 11.43 10.24 -14.59
C THR A 193 11.73 10.58 -16.05
N PRO A 194 12.11 11.84 -16.37
CA PRO A 194 12.53 12.21 -17.72
C PRO A 194 13.62 11.30 -18.30
N GLU A 195 14.57 10.87 -17.47
CA GLU A 195 15.67 9.97 -17.87
C GLU A 195 15.15 8.59 -18.25
N VAL A 196 14.21 8.04 -17.47
CA VAL A 196 13.54 6.77 -17.78
C VAL A 196 12.78 6.88 -19.09
N MET A 197 11.99 7.94 -19.27
CA MET A 197 11.20 8.14 -20.49
C MET A 197 12.09 8.29 -21.74
N GLN A 198 13.27 8.92 -21.61
CA GLN A 198 14.27 8.96 -22.68
C GLN A 198 14.92 7.59 -22.93
N GLY A 199 15.12 6.79 -21.89
CA GLY A 199 15.56 5.40 -22.00
C GLY A 199 14.57 4.55 -22.80
N LEU A 200 13.28 4.62 -22.45
CA LEU A 200 12.22 3.90 -23.16
C LEU A 200 12.17 4.25 -24.66
N ALA A 201 12.40 5.53 -24.99
CA ALA A 201 12.51 5.98 -26.38
C ALA A 201 13.67 5.33 -27.17
N ARG A 202 14.69 4.82 -26.47
CA ARG A 202 15.83 4.08 -27.04
C ARG A 202 15.69 2.56 -26.90
N GLY A 203 14.60 2.07 -26.34
CA GLY A 203 14.42 0.63 -26.04
C GLY A 203 15.11 0.17 -24.75
N GLU A 204 15.49 1.10 -23.87
CA GLU A 204 16.22 0.84 -22.62
C GLU A 204 15.29 1.00 -21.42
N VAL A 205 15.05 -0.09 -20.70
CA VAL A 205 14.30 -0.05 -19.43
C VAL A 205 15.28 -0.02 -18.26
N VAL A 206 15.60 1.18 -17.80
CA VAL A 206 16.41 1.41 -16.61
C VAL A 206 15.58 2.21 -15.62
N LEU A 207 14.73 1.52 -14.88
CA LEU A 207 14.00 2.15 -13.78
C LEU A 207 14.99 2.51 -12.67
N PRO A 208 14.82 3.65 -11.98
CA PRO A 208 15.59 3.92 -10.79
C PRO A 208 15.46 2.70 -9.86
N ALA A 209 16.58 2.24 -9.30
CA ALA A 209 16.52 1.30 -8.18
C ALA A 209 15.48 1.87 -7.22
N PRO A 210 14.50 1.07 -6.75
CA PRO A 210 13.36 1.57 -5.99
C PRO A 210 13.92 2.55 -4.99
N GLY A 211 13.65 3.83 -5.26
CA GLY A 211 14.22 4.90 -4.47
C GLY A 211 13.83 4.58 -3.03
N ARG A 212 14.75 4.82 -2.09
CA ARG A 212 14.45 5.00 -0.67
C ARG A 212 13.47 6.19 -0.51
N GLY A 213 12.26 6.06 -1.07
CA GLY A 213 11.40 7.14 -1.55
C GLY A 213 9.96 6.72 -1.91
N GLY A 214 9.54 5.49 -1.62
CA GLY A 214 8.33 5.36 -0.81
C GLY A 214 8.71 5.74 0.62
N ARG A 215 7.79 6.25 1.45
CA ARG A 215 8.04 6.24 2.90
C ARG A 215 8.68 4.89 3.24
N ASP A 216 9.82 4.91 3.93
CA ASP A 216 10.41 3.72 4.52
C ASP A 216 9.23 2.89 5.07
N PRO A 217 9.07 1.59 4.74
CA PRO A 217 8.01 0.80 5.34
C PRO A 217 8.04 0.85 6.87
N MET A 218 9.11 1.37 7.48
CA MET A 218 9.26 1.69 8.89
C MET A 218 9.26 3.21 9.20
N ALA A 219 8.79 4.07 8.29
CA ALA A 219 8.79 5.54 8.42
C ALA A 219 7.85 6.04 9.53
N ASP A 220 6.83 5.26 9.85
CA ASP A 220 5.94 5.41 11.01
C ASP A 220 6.30 4.39 12.13
N GLY A 221 7.42 3.68 12.00
CA GLY A 221 7.94 2.74 12.99
C GLY A 221 7.21 1.40 13.08
N VAL A 222 6.28 1.11 12.17
CA VAL A 222 5.47 -0.12 12.17
C VAL A 222 5.41 -0.74 10.78
N LEU A 223 5.32 -2.07 10.68
CA LEU A 223 4.95 -2.73 9.43
C LEU A 223 3.48 -3.19 9.50
N LYS A 224 2.68 -2.92 8.47
CA LYS A 224 1.26 -3.30 8.42
C LYS A 224 0.84 -3.88 7.06
N LEU A 225 -0.35 -4.48 7.06
CA LEU A 225 -0.96 -5.08 5.88
C LEU A 225 -0.94 -4.11 4.68
N ASN A 226 -0.57 -4.65 3.52
CA ASN A 226 -0.37 -4.00 2.23
C ASN A 226 0.91 -3.16 2.05
N GLU A 227 1.75 -3.03 3.08
CA GLU A 227 3.06 -2.41 2.91
C GLU A 227 4.03 -3.32 2.15
N ARG A 228 5.07 -2.71 1.60
CA ARG A 228 6.04 -3.37 0.74
C ARG A 228 7.44 -2.83 0.96
N GLY A 229 8.44 -3.67 0.75
CA GLY A 229 9.85 -3.29 0.77
C GLY A 229 10.72 -4.19 1.65
N GLN A 230 11.99 -3.84 1.76
CA GLN A 230 13.01 -4.68 2.40
C GLN A 230 12.66 -5.05 3.85
N ALA A 231 12.15 -4.11 4.66
CA ALA A 231 11.78 -4.38 6.04
C ALA A 231 10.66 -5.43 6.18
N VAL A 232 9.73 -5.47 5.21
CA VAL A 232 8.68 -6.49 5.15
C VAL A 232 9.26 -7.86 4.79
N GLU A 233 10.20 -7.90 3.83
CA GLU A 233 10.89 -9.12 3.43
C GLU A 233 11.70 -9.69 4.60
N ASP A 234 12.48 -8.86 5.29
CA ASP A 234 13.29 -9.24 6.45
C ASP A 234 12.43 -9.81 7.61
N MET A 235 11.25 -9.21 7.82
CA MET A 235 10.25 -9.72 8.77
C MET A 235 9.72 -11.10 8.32
N GLN A 236 9.34 -11.25 7.05
CA GLN A 236 8.84 -12.51 6.51
C GLN A 236 9.91 -13.62 6.58
N GLU A 237 11.17 -13.31 6.28
CA GLU A 237 12.30 -14.23 6.44
C GLU A 237 12.49 -14.66 7.89
N THR A 238 12.38 -13.73 8.83
CA THR A 238 12.53 -14.01 10.26
C THR A 238 11.39 -14.91 10.75
N LEU A 239 10.14 -14.58 10.43
CA LEU A 239 8.97 -15.41 10.76
C LEU A 239 9.11 -16.82 10.17
N LYS A 240 9.51 -16.93 8.90
CA LYS A 240 9.75 -18.21 8.22
C LYS A 240 10.81 -19.04 8.95
N ARG A 241 11.95 -18.43 9.30
CA ARG A 241 13.07 -19.09 9.98
C ARG A 241 12.69 -19.58 11.38
N LEU A 242 11.85 -18.83 12.08
CA LEU A 242 11.29 -19.20 13.37
C LEU A 242 10.18 -20.25 13.28
N GLY A 243 9.81 -20.67 12.06
CA GLY A 243 8.84 -21.74 11.82
C GLY A 243 7.38 -21.27 11.77
N TYR A 244 7.12 -19.96 11.81
CA TYR A 244 5.78 -19.41 11.73
C TYR A 244 5.23 -19.52 10.31
N ARG A 245 3.96 -19.92 10.23
CA ARG A 245 3.23 -20.28 9.01
C ARG A 245 1.94 -19.48 8.95
N ASP A 246 1.33 -19.45 7.77
CA ASP A 246 -0.02 -18.88 7.65
C ASP A 246 -1.07 -19.76 8.36
N ALA A 247 -2.33 -19.30 8.43
CA ALA A 247 -3.38 -20.01 9.14
C ALA A 247 -3.74 -21.37 8.51
N GLN A 248 -3.25 -21.67 7.30
CA GLN A 248 -3.43 -22.94 6.61
C GLN A 248 -2.21 -23.86 6.75
N GLY A 249 -1.19 -23.47 7.53
CA GLY A 249 0.02 -24.24 7.76
C GLY A 249 1.06 -24.15 6.63
N ASN A 250 0.84 -23.29 5.63
CA ASN A 250 1.82 -23.11 4.57
C ASN A 250 2.96 -22.20 5.02
N GLU A 251 4.14 -22.48 4.50
CA GLU A 251 5.32 -21.67 4.75
C GLU A 251 5.19 -20.29 4.08
N LEU A 252 5.76 -19.27 4.72
CA LEU A 252 5.84 -17.93 4.15
C LEU A 252 6.80 -17.89 2.96
N ASN A 253 6.41 -17.11 1.95
CA ASN A 253 7.31 -16.68 0.88
C ASN A 253 7.74 -15.24 1.17
N PRO A 254 9.00 -14.97 1.52
CA PRO A 254 9.51 -13.60 1.72
C PRO A 254 9.61 -12.91 0.37
N ASP A 255 8.55 -12.20 0.00
CA ASP A 255 8.40 -11.49 -1.28
C ASP A 255 8.40 -9.97 -1.13
N GLY A 256 8.66 -9.50 0.09
CA GLY A 256 8.65 -8.09 0.43
C GLY A 256 7.26 -7.47 0.38
N HIS A 257 6.18 -8.26 0.33
CA HIS A 257 4.80 -7.77 0.38
C HIS A 257 4.08 -8.26 1.64
N PHE A 258 3.60 -7.31 2.43
CA PHE A 258 2.88 -7.60 3.65
C PHE A 258 1.44 -7.96 3.32
N GLY A 259 1.23 -9.17 2.79
CA GLY A 259 -0.09 -9.72 2.51
C GLY A 259 -0.73 -10.43 3.71
N ARG A 260 -1.95 -10.93 3.50
CA ARG A 260 -2.74 -11.65 4.52
C ARG A 260 -1.99 -12.82 5.14
N ARG A 261 -1.22 -13.58 4.35
CA ARG A 261 -0.44 -14.74 4.83
C ARG A 261 0.66 -14.30 5.81
N SER A 262 1.36 -13.21 5.50
CA SER A 262 2.35 -12.59 6.39
C SER A 262 1.70 -12.09 7.69
N GLN A 263 0.50 -11.51 7.58
CA GLN A 263 -0.27 -11.05 8.74
C GLN A 263 -0.69 -12.20 9.64
N GLU A 264 -1.19 -13.29 9.08
CA GLU A 264 -1.59 -14.49 9.85
C GLU A 264 -0.40 -15.09 10.61
N ALA A 265 0.76 -15.21 9.95
CA ALA A 265 1.97 -15.70 10.59
C ALA A 265 2.51 -14.73 11.66
N LEU A 266 2.43 -13.42 11.43
CA LEU A 266 2.81 -12.42 12.42
C LEU A 266 1.92 -12.48 13.66
N LYS A 267 0.60 -12.67 13.48
CA LYS A 267 -0.35 -12.84 14.60
C LYS A 267 -0.05 -14.10 15.41
N ALA A 268 0.34 -15.19 14.75
CA ALA A 268 0.77 -16.40 15.45
C ALA A 268 2.04 -16.13 16.30
N PHE A 269 3.03 -15.45 15.71
CA PHE A 269 4.22 -15.00 16.44
C PHE A 269 3.88 -14.11 17.64
N GLN A 270 3.03 -13.11 17.44
CA GLN A 270 2.62 -12.20 18.51
C GLN A 270 1.98 -12.96 19.68
N ARG A 271 1.06 -13.89 19.39
CA ARG A 271 0.40 -14.73 20.40
C ARG A 271 1.39 -15.59 21.18
N ASP A 272 2.31 -16.23 20.50
CA ASP A 272 3.30 -17.15 21.11
C ASP A 272 4.32 -16.40 21.97
N HIS A 273 4.55 -15.12 21.69
CA HIS A 273 5.45 -14.24 22.43
C HIS A 273 4.75 -13.30 23.43
N GLY A 274 3.45 -13.49 23.68
CA GLY A 274 2.69 -12.71 24.67
C GLY A 274 2.47 -11.24 24.28
N LEU A 275 2.50 -10.95 22.97
CA LEU A 275 2.19 -9.65 22.38
C LEU A 275 0.73 -9.59 21.90
N GLU A 276 0.24 -8.39 21.64
CA GLU A 276 -1.08 -8.17 21.02
C GLU A 276 -1.11 -8.75 19.59
N ASP A 277 -2.09 -9.59 19.26
CA ASP A 277 -2.20 -10.30 17.97
C ASP A 277 -2.95 -9.49 16.89
N ASP A 278 -2.63 -8.21 16.81
CA ASP A 278 -3.21 -7.24 15.89
C ASP A 278 -2.74 -7.43 14.43
N GLY A 279 -1.64 -8.16 14.22
CA GLY A 279 -1.04 -8.38 12.91
C GLY A 279 -0.32 -7.15 12.36
N ILE A 280 0.11 -6.25 13.24
CA ILE A 280 0.94 -5.09 12.95
C ILE A 280 2.32 -5.31 13.60
N ALA A 281 3.39 -5.22 12.82
CA ALA A 281 4.74 -5.31 13.34
C ALA A 281 5.14 -3.94 13.91
N GLY A 282 4.54 -3.57 15.04
CA GLY A 282 4.96 -2.41 15.82
C GLY A 282 6.30 -2.64 16.52
N ARG A 283 6.81 -1.61 17.21
CA ARG A 283 8.11 -1.64 17.88
C ARG A 283 8.33 -2.89 18.75
N ASP A 284 7.34 -3.27 19.55
CA ASP A 284 7.49 -4.40 20.48
C ASP A 284 7.53 -5.74 19.74
N THR A 285 6.73 -5.87 18.68
CA THR A 285 6.78 -7.01 17.74
C THR A 285 8.12 -7.09 17.00
N LEU A 286 8.62 -5.97 16.48
CA LEU A 286 9.91 -5.91 15.78
C LEU A 286 11.10 -6.22 16.71
N ASN A 287 11.05 -5.76 17.96
CA ASN A 287 12.04 -6.09 18.97
C ASN A 287 12.01 -7.58 19.33
N ALA A 288 10.81 -8.15 19.50
CA ALA A 288 10.66 -9.58 19.77
C ALA A 288 11.20 -10.42 18.60
N LEU A 289 10.89 -10.04 17.35
CA LEU A 289 11.42 -10.71 16.15
C LEU A 289 12.95 -10.67 16.08
N ARG A 290 13.55 -9.53 16.43
CA ARG A 290 15.02 -9.37 16.47
C ARG A 290 15.66 -10.23 17.55
N ASN A 291 15.06 -10.28 18.74
CA ASN A 291 15.57 -11.04 19.88
C ASN A 291 15.38 -12.56 19.72
N ALA A 292 14.42 -12.99 18.90
CA ALA A 292 14.16 -14.39 18.61
C ALA A 292 15.18 -15.02 17.63
N GLN A 293 16.04 -14.23 16.98
CA GLN A 293 17.07 -14.75 16.09
C GLN A 293 18.24 -15.38 16.89
N PRO A 294 18.63 -16.65 16.65
CA PRO A 294 19.80 -17.23 17.29
C PRO A 294 21.10 -16.61 16.73
N ASN A 295 21.91 -16.02 17.62
CA ASN A 295 23.26 -15.47 17.44
C ASN A 295 23.78 -15.37 15.99
N GLN A 296 23.68 -14.19 15.38
CA GLN A 296 24.73 -13.70 14.49
C GLN A 296 25.68 -12.79 15.30
N PRO A 297 27.01 -12.96 15.18
CA PRO A 297 27.97 -12.14 15.91
C PRO A 297 27.81 -10.66 15.51
N GLN A 298 27.59 -9.83 16.53
CA GLN A 298 27.64 -8.38 16.41
C GLN A 298 29.03 -7.99 15.91
N THR A 299 29.13 -7.42 14.71
CA THR A 299 30.34 -6.70 14.32
C THR A 299 30.41 -5.42 15.15
N GLU A 300 31.21 -5.51 16.21
CA GLU A 300 31.60 -4.43 17.09
C GLU A 300 32.22 -3.27 16.30
N ARG A 301 31.65 -2.08 16.47
CA ARG A 301 32.47 -0.88 16.70
C ARG A 301 32.19 -0.42 18.12
N GLY A 302 32.84 -1.09 19.05
CA GLY A 302 32.93 -0.63 20.42
C GLY A 302 33.72 0.66 20.52
N ARG A 303 33.28 1.52 21.45
CA ARG A 303 34.16 2.20 22.39
C ARG A 303 33.36 2.48 23.66
N ASP A 304 33.64 1.64 24.65
CA ASP A 304 33.80 1.95 26.06
C ASP A 304 32.69 2.77 26.74
N GLN A 305 31.79 2.05 27.41
CA GLN A 305 31.06 2.58 28.57
C GLN A 305 31.99 2.61 29.78
N PRO A 306 32.21 3.78 30.43
CA PRO A 306 32.58 3.81 31.83
C PRO A 306 31.33 3.70 32.71
N ALA A 307 31.53 3.09 33.88
CA ALA A 307 30.55 2.79 34.90
C ALA A 307 29.60 3.94 35.28
N GLN A 308 28.39 3.56 35.71
CA GLN A 308 27.37 4.41 36.31
C GLN A 308 27.93 5.35 37.39
N PRO A 309 27.59 6.65 37.38
CA PRO A 309 27.48 7.45 38.57
C PRO A 309 26.02 7.56 39.03
N THR A 310 25.86 7.53 40.35
CA THR A 310 24.69 7.76 41.19
C THR A 310 23.99 9.13 40.95
N PRO A 311 22.77 9.34 41.50
CA PRO A 311 21.78 10.25 40.92
C PRO A 311 22.10 11.72 41.20
N ALA A 312 22.26 12.49 40.13
CA ALA A 312 22.20 13.96 40.16
C ALA A 312 20.84 14.41 39.60
N GLU A 313 20.29 15.45 40.21
CA GLU A 313 18.92 15.98 40.02
C GLU A 313 18.43 16.05 38.57
N PRO A 314 17.12 15.80 38.34
CA PRO A 314 16.54 15.90 37.01
C PRO A 314 16.57 17.37 36.56
N ALA A 315 17.29 17.64 35.48
CA ALA A 315 17.07 18.85 34.70
C ALA A 315 15.59 18.89 34.32
N ARG A 316 14.85 19.82 34.92
CA ARG A 316 13.50 20.17 34.52
C ARG A 316 13.53 20.69 33.10
N SER A 317 12.82 19.99 32.21
CA SER A 317 12.27 20.37 30.90
C SER A 317 12.50 19.15 29.99
N SER A 318 11.45 18.41 29.66
CA SER A 318 10.77 18.73 28.41
C SER A 318 9.45 17.95 28.26
N SER A 319 8.60 17.91 29.29
CA SER A 319 7.24 17.38 29.13
C SER A 319 6.44 18.23 28.15
N LEU A 320 5.56 17.63 27.34
CA LEU A 320 4.63 18.31 26.45
C LEU A 320 3.67 19.23 27.20
N GLN A 321 3.46 18.98 28.50
CA GLN A 321 2.64 19.82 29.37
C GLN A 321 3.35 21.11 29.78
N ASP A 322 4.68 21.17 29.68
CA ASP A 322 5.46 22.34 30.03
C ASP A 322 5.21 23.48 29.02
N PRO A 323 4.74 24.67 29.46
CA PRO A 323 4.55 25.82 28.57
C PRO A 323 5.81 26.26 27.81
N ALA A 324 7.00 25.94 28.32
CA ALA A 324 8.27 26.21 27.65
C ALA A 324 8.63 25.19 26.56
N ASN A 325 7.90 24.06 26.47
CA ASN A 325 8.12 23.07 25.41
C ASN A 325 7.63 23.60 24.06
N ARG A 326 8.46 23.49 23.01
CA ARG A 326 8.16 23.97 21.66
C ARG A 326 6.87 23.40 21.07
N ASP A 327 6.52 22.16 21.43
CA ASP A 327 5.36 21.43 20.90
C ASP A 327 4.13 21.55 21.82
N ASN A 328 4.26 22.26 22.96
CA ASN A 328 3.17 22.55 23.88
C ASN A 328 1.97 23.28 23.24
N PRO A 329 2.14 24.23 22.29
CA PRO A 329 1.00 24.84 21.61
C PRO A 329 0.15 23.81 20.85
N VAL A 330 0.78 22.88 20.14
CA VAL A 330 0.09 21.80 19.40
C VAL A 330 -0.55 20.80 20.38
N TYR A 331 0.14 20.50 21.49
CA TYR A 331 -0.43 19.72 22.58
C TYR A 331 -1.69 20.34 23.19
N ARG A 332 -1.69 21.65 23.43
CA ARG A 332 -2.89 22.36 23.91
C ARG A 332 -4.02 22.32 22.89
N GLN A 333 -3.73 22.40 21.59
CA GLN A 333 -4.74 22.24 20.54
C GLN A 333 -5.32 20.83 20.52
N ALA A 334 -4.50 19.79 20.70
CA ALA A 334 -4.95 18.40 20.82
C ALA A 334 -5.87 18.23 22.05
N VAL A 335 -5.46 18.72 23.23
CA VAL A 335 -6.28 18.69 24.46
C VAL A 335 -7.62 19.38 24.23
N ALA A 336 -7.62 20.60 23.70
CA ALA A 336 -8.86 21.36 23.45
C ALA A 336 -9.76 20.66 22.41
N GLY A 337 -9.17 20.04 21.39
CA GLY A 337 -9.91 19.26 20.40
C GLY A 337 -10.59 18.03 21.01
N LEU A 338 -9.89 17.31 21.90
CA LEU A 338 -10.44 16.15 22.60
C LEU A 338 -11.52 16.53 23.63
N GLU A 339 -11.35 17.65 24.34
CA GLU A 339 -12.37 18.18 25.26
C GLU A 339 -13.68 18.52 24.54
N ARG A 340 -13.61 19.07 23.31
CA ARG A 340 -14.80 19.38 22.50
C ARG A 340 -15.60 18.15 22.07
N LEU A 341 -15.01 16.96 22.08
CA LEU A 341 -15.73 15.70 21.85
C LEU A 341 -16.68 15.36 23.02
N GLY A 342 -16.50 15.98 24.19
CA GLY A 342 -17.35 15.83 25.36
C GLY A 342 -17.41 14.39 25.88
N PRO A 343 -18.50 13.98 26.54
CA PRO A 343 -18.69 12.61 27.05
C PRO A 343 -18.56 11.53 25.97
N ASN A 344 -18.81 11.89 24.71
CA ASN A 344 -18.70 11.02 23.54
C ASN A 344 -17.25 10.86 23.04
N GLY A 345 -16.30 11.62 23.61
CA GLY A 345 -14.87 11.45 23.40
C GLY A 345 -14.36 10.15 24.00
N GLY A 346 -15.06 9.59 24.98
CA GLY A 346 -14.81 8.27 25.55
C GLY A 346 -13.48 8.18 26.31
N PHE A 347 -13.10 9.21 27.06
CA PHE A 347 -11.99 9.13 28.00
C PHE A 347 -12.56 8.99 29.41
N ASP A 348 -12.10 7.99 30.17
CA ASP A 348 -12.65 7.70 31.49
C ASP A 348 -12.27 8.78 32.52
N ASN A 349 -11.15 9.47 32.28
CA ASN A 349 -10.66 10.54 33.13
C ASN A 349 -9.74 11.51 32.37
N ARG A 350 -9.38 12.60 33.05
CA ARG A 350 -8.49 13.64 32.52
C ARG A 350 -7.13 13.09 32.08
N GLU A 351 -6.58 12.16 32.84
CA GLU A 351 -5.28 11.57 32.55
C GLU A 351 -5.28 10.80 31.22
N GLN A 352 -6.31 10.00 30.94
CA GLN A 352 -6.46 9.33 29.65
C GLN A 352 -6.60 10.32 28.49
N LEU A 353 -7.33 11.43 28.70
CA LEU A 353 -7.45 12.49 27.69
C LEU A 353 -6.09 13.13 27.41
N GLU A 354 -5.29 13.40 28.44
CA GLU A 354 -3.97 14.02 28.31
C GLU A 354 -2.95 13.10 27.64
N ARG A 355 -2.95 11.80 27.97
CA ARG A 355 -2.16 10.78 27.26
C ARG A 355 -2.55 10.69 25.78
N ALA A 356 -3.85 10.74 25.51
CA ALA A 356 -4.34 10.73 24.14
C ALA A 356 -3.98 12.01 23.38
N ALA A 357 -4.03 13.16 24.04
CA ALA A 357 -3.58 14.42 23.47
C ALA A 357 -2.07 14.41 23.18
N ALA A 358 -1.25 13.85 24.08
CA ALA A 358 0.19 13.72 23.87
C ALA A 358 0.50 12.83 22.66
N THR A 359 -0.19 11.69 22.54
CA THR A 359 -0.06 10.79 21.39
C THR A 359 -0.51 11.49 20.10
N LEU A 360 -1.67 12.16 20.11
CA LEU A 360 -2.16 12.90 18.96
C LEU A 360 -1.22 14.05 18.54
N THR A 361 -0.54 14.67 19.50
CA THR A 361 0.49 15.66 19.25
C THR A 361 1.69 15.04 18.56
N TYR A 362 2.18 13.89 19.07
CA TYR A 362 3.27 13.17 18.44
C TYR A 362 2.96 12.82 16.98
N GLU A 363 1.79 12.22 16.73
CA GLU A 363 1.35 11.84 15.39
C GLU A 363 1.22 13.04 14.45
N ALA A 364 0.67 14.16 14.94
CA ALA A 364 0.56 15.39 14.17
C ALA A 364 1.95 15.90 13.75
N ARG A 365 2.91 15.96 14.68
CA ARG A 365 4.25 16.51 14.42
C ARG A 365 5.07 15.63 13.49
N VAL A 366 5.04 14.31 13.69
CA VAL A 366 5.70 13.34 12.79
C VAL A 366 5.07 13.39 11.38
N SER A 367 3.76 13.64 11.30
CA SER A 367 3.05 13.82 10.03
C SER A 367 3.25 15.19 9.37
N GLY A 368 4.06 16.08 9.98
CA GLY A 368 4.38 17.40 9.45
C GLY A 368 3.32 18.47 9.71
N LEU A 369 2.31 18.21 10.55
CA LEU A 369 1.37 19.24 10.98
C LEU A 369 2.08 20.25 11.88
N THR A 370 1.86 21.53 11.58
CA THR A 370 2.37 22.65 12.38
C THR A 370 1.38 23.09 13.45
N GLN A 371 0.10 22.72 13.30
CA GLN A 371 -0.99 22.99 14.25
C GLN A 371 -2.12 21.96 14.10
N ILE A 372 -3.07 21.96 15.04
CA ILE A 372 -4.29 21.15 15.00
C ILE A 372 -5.50 22.09 15.09
N ASP A 373 -6.25 22.19 13.99
CA ASP A 373 -7.46 23.01 13.91
C ASP A 373 -8.69 22.22 14.38
N HIS A 374 -8.76 20.93 14.03
CA HIS A 374 -9.85 20.05 14.42
C HIS A 374 -9.34 18.69 14.92
N VAL A 375 -10.08 18.10 15.85
CA VAL A 375 -9.93 16.69 16.22
C VAL A 375 -11.25 15.99 15.94
N VAL A 376 -11.20 14.94 15.12
CA VAL A 376 -12.40 14.18 14.72
C VAL A 376 -12.22 12.70 15.03
N ARG A 377 -13.31 12.01 15.36
CA ARG A 377 -13.29 10.56 15.54
C ARG A 377 -13.31 9.88 14.18
N SER A 378 -12.62 8.75 14.07
CA SER A 378 -12.80 7.86 12.94
C SER A 378 -14.22 7.28 12.91
N THR A 379 -14.77 7.08 11.72
CA THR A 379 -16.14 6.57 11.50
C THR A 379 -16.35 5.16 12.03
N ASN A 380 -15.29 4.35 12.10
CA ASN A 380 -15.28 3.02 12.71
C ASN A 380 -15.03 3.03 14.23
N GLY A 381 -14.85 4.21 14.84
CA GLY A 381 -14.65 4.38 16.28
C GLY A 381 -13.27 3.96 16.82
N THR A 382 -12.35 3.49 15.96
CA THR A 382 -11.06 2.90 16.40
C THR A 382 -9.98 3.92 16.73
N GLY A 383 -10.14 5.19 16.33
CA GLY A 383 -9.10 6.19 16.54
C GLY A 383 -9.56 7.63 16.33
N LEU A 384 -8.59 8.54 16.40
CA LEU A 384 -8.74 9.98 16.35
C LEU A 384 -7.93 10.55 15.20
N PHE A 385 -8.43 11.59 14.55
CA PHE A 385 -7.69 12.36 13.55
C PHE A 385 -7.40 13.76 14.06
N ALA A 386 -6.15 14.17 14.01
CA ALA A 386 -5.75 15.56 14.04
C ALA A 386 -5.83 16.11 12.62
N VAL A 387 -6.50 17.25 12.44
CA VAL A 387 -6.71 17.88 11.15
C VAL A 387 -6.23 19.32 11.19
N GLN A 388 -5.44 19.71 10.18
CA GLN A 388 -5.00 21.08 9.90
C GLN A 388 -5.67 21.57 8.61
N GLY A 389 -6.31 22.73 8.66
CA GLY A 389 -7.20 23.26 7.62
C GLY A 389 -8.68 22.96 7.90
N GLY A 390 -9.56 23.46 7.03
CA GLY A 390 -11.01 23.27 7.18
C GLY A 390 -11.43 21.84 6.89
N LEU A 391 -12.38 21.29 7.66
CA LEU A 391 -12.87 19.91 7.47
C LEU A 391 -13.47 19.63 6.07
N ASN A 392 -13.99 20.67 5.42
CA ASN A 392 -14.56 20.59 4.07
C ASN A 392 -13.56 21.04 2.98
N ASP A 393 -12.32 21.36 3.36
CA ASP A 393 -11.26 21.70 2.42
C ASP A 393 -10.61 20.41 1.91
N PRO A 394 -10.63 20.11 0.60
CA PRO A 394 -9.94 18.94 0.06
C PRO A 394 -8.42 18.96 0.25
N ALA A 395 -7.82 20.12 0.58
CA ALA A 395 -6.41 20.29 0.87
C ALA A 395 -6.05 20.21 2.37
N HIS A 396 -6.98 19.79 3.25
CA HIS A 396 -6.66 19.60 4.66
C HIS A 396 -5.59 18.52 4.85
N HIS A 397 -4.72 18.73 5.83
CA HIS A 397 -3.74 17.73 6.26
C HIS A 397 -4.29 17.00 7.47
N ARG A 398 -4.04 15.69 7.57
CA ARG A 398 -4.48 14.90 8.72
C ARG A 398 -3.44 13.91 9.20
N ALA A 399 -3.43 13.66 10.51
CA ALA A 399 -2.68 12.61 11.17
C ALA A 399 -3.66 11.73 11.96
N PHE A 400 -3.43 10.42 11.98
CA PHE A 400 -4.28 9.46 12.70
C PHE A 400 -3.56 8.97 13.95
N ALA A 401 -4.28 8.90 15.08
CA ALA A 401 -3.83 8.27 16.30
C ALA A 401 -4.78 7.13 16.67
N ASP A 402 -4.23 5.94 16.88
CA ASP A 402 -4.98 4.81 17.41
C ASP A 402 -5.37 5.06 18.88
N ARG A 403 -6.62 4.80 19.23
CA ARG A 403 -7.16 5.12 20.56
C ARG A 403 -6.64 4.19 21.66
N GLY A 404 -6.39 2.92 21.35
CA GLY A 404 -5.84 1.95 22.30
C GLY A 404 -4.39 2.26 22.65
N GLN A 405 -3.60 2.62 21.63
CA GLN A 405 -2.22 3.11 21.79
C GLN A 405 -2.17 4.46 22.55
N ALA A 406 -3.12 5.36 22.26
CA ALA A 406 -3.14 6.73 22.76
C ALA A 406 -3.27 6.86 24.29
N VAL A 407 -3.87 5.87 24.97
CA VAL A 407 -4.04 5.88 26.44
C VAL A 407 -2.98 5.06 27.18
N GLY A 408 -2.24 4.21 26.46
CA GLY A 408 -1.25 3.29 27.03
C GLY A 408 0.09 3.93 27.40
N GLN A 409 0.44 5.05 26.78
CA GLN A 409 1.73 5.74 26.99
C GLN A 409 1.58 6.97 27.87
N SER A 410 2.54 7.21 28.78
CA SER A 410 2.53 8.42 29.60
C SER A 410 2.90 9.66 28.78
N VAL A 411 2.46 10.84 29.21
CA VAL A 411 2.78 12.09 28.52
C VAL A 411 4.29 12.31 28.47
N GLU A 412 5.01 11.96 29.54
CA GLU A 412 6.47 12.06 29.63
C GLU A 412 7.17 11.15 28.63
N GLN A 413 6.72 9.89 28.50
CA GLN A 413 7.27 8.94 27.54
C GLN A 413 7.07 9.42 26.09
N THR A 414 5.89 9.95 25.78
CA THR A 414 5.59 10.51 24.47
C THR A 414 6.39 11.80 24.22
N SER A 415 6.61 12.61 25.25
CA SER A 415 7.40 13.85 25.15
C SER A 415 8.86 13.57 24.83
N GLN A 416 9.45 12.56 25.48
CA GLN A 416 10.82 12.12 25.21
C GLN A 416 10.96 11.58 23.79
N ARG A 417 9.98 10.77 23.35
CA ARG A 417 9.96 10.23 21.98
C ARG A 417 9.87 11.33 20.93
N LEU A 418 8.99 12.31 21.12
CA LEU A 418 8.82 13.42 20.19
C LEU A 418 10.11 14.24 19.99
N GLN A 419 10.91 14.38 21.05
CA GLN A 419 12.21 15.08 20.96
C GLN A 419 13.26 14.29 20.18
N GLN A 420 13.21 12.95 20.26
CA GLN A 420 14.12 12.08 19.53
C GLN A 420 13.76 12.04 18.04
N ASP A 421 12.47 11.92 17.73
CA ASP A 421 11.99 11.59 16.39
C ASP A 421 11.73 12.83 15.52
N VAL A 422 11.60 14.01 16.12
CA VAL A 422 11.42 15.28 15.39
C VAL A 422 12.57 16.24 15.74
N PRO A 423 13.80 16.03 15.23
CA PRO A 423 14.95 16.87 15.53
C PRO A 423 14.76 18.30 15.03
N GLN A 424 15.45 19.25 15.65
CA GLN A 424 15.47 20.65 15.21
C GLN A 424 15.99 20.75 13.77
N THR A 425 15.13 21.15 12.82
CA THR A 425 15.62 21.80 11.61
C THR A 425 16.23 23.14 12.04
N GLN A 426 17.56 23.24 11.97
CA GLN A 426 18.24 24.54 11.96
C GLN A 426 17.65 25.33 10.79
N GLN A 427 16.90 26.37 11.10
CA GLN A 427 16.52 27.37 10.12
C GLN A 427 17.82 28.00 9.62
N THR A 428 18.25 27.65 8.41
CA THR A 428 19.24 28.45 7.70
C THR A 428 18.57 29.81 7.44
N PRO A 429 19.12 30.93 7.91
CA PRO A 429 18.54 32.23 7.62
C PRO A 429 18.51 32.40 6.10
N PHE A 430 17.32 32.70 5.58
CA PHE A 430 17.14 33.14 4.21
C PHE A 430 17.96 34.43 4.04
N MET A 431 19.16 34.34 3.48
CA MET A 431 19.86 35.53 3.00
C MET A 431 19.00 36.12 1.90
N ALA A 432 18.34 37.24 2.22
CA ALA A 432 17.63 38.04 1.25
C ALA A 432 18.61 38.43 0.14
N GLN A 433 18.39 37.93 -1.07
CA GLN A 433 19.06 38.43 -2.26
C GLN A 433 18.61 39.88 -2.47
N PRO A 434 19.52 40.85 -2.60
CA PRO A 434 19.15 42.23 -2.93
C PRO A 434 18.51 42.27 -4.32
N GLN A 435 17.33 42.88 -4.41
CA GLN A 435 16.63 43.15 -5.67
C GLN A 435 17.50 44.05 -6.57
N PRO A 436 17.65 43.76 -7.87
CA PRO A 436 18.27 44.69 -8.79
C PRO A 436 17.36 45.91 -9.02
N GLU A 437 17.93 47.09 -8.80
CA GLU A 437 17.32 48.39 -9.06
C GLU A 437 16.83 48.49 -10.51
N ARG A 438 15.53 48.79 -10.69
CA ARG A 438 15.01 49.20 -11.99
C ARG A 438 15.56 50.59 -12.32
N GLN A 439 16.55 50.63 -13.20
CA GLN A 439 16.92 51.86 -13.89
C GLN A 439 15.74 52.33 -14.76
N GLN A 440 15.13 53.44 -14.36
CA GLN A 440 14.25 54.22 -15.23
C GLN A 440 15.13 54.89 -16.28
N GLN A 441 15.17 54.35 -17.50
CA GLN A 441 15.62 55.10 -18.66
C GLN A 441 14.49 55.98 -19.17
N THR A 442 14.72 57.27 -19.00
CA THR A 442 14.11 58.37 -19.72
C THR A 442 14.10 58.12 -21.23
N SER A 443 12.97 58.37 -21.88
CA SER A 443 12.93 58.72 -23.29
C SER A 443 12.15 60.02 -23.45
N GLN A 444 12.92 61.10 -23.51
CA GLN A 444 12.54 62.31 -24.23
C GLN A 444 12.68 62.05 -25.73
N ARG A 445 11.66 62.43 -26.51
CA ARG A 445 11.78 63.22 -27.75
C ARG A 445 10.34 63.53 -28.23
N VAL A 446 9.94 64.80 -28.13
CA VAL A 446 9.94 65.83 -29.20
C VAL A 446 8.76 65.62 -30.15
#